data_AF-A0A6C0LIG3-F1
#
_entry.id   AF-A0A6C0LIG3-F1
#
_cell.length_a   1.000
_cell.length_b   1.000
_cell.length_c   1.000
_cell.angle_alpha   90.00
_cell.angle_beta   90.00
_cell.angle_gamma   90.00
#
_symmetry.space_group_name_H-M   'P 1'
#
loop_
_entity.id
_entity.type
_entity.pdbx_description
1 polymer ?
#
loop_
_entity_poly.entity_id
_entity_poly.type
_entity_poly.pdbx_seq_one_letter_code
_entity_poly.pdbx_strand_id
1 'polypeptide(L)'
;MKYIDALKKYNEGKDKWCAPRKGSVDYLKIRKMMKDIASASPKKASVSASPKKASSIIASLPKKVSPKTIFKNATLIQRFLKNKLILTKNNLDTRVQRYQLIKKRLDKITATDCLTKKMFGQENGYTLNGLVNLEKKIGSASVEGVIYLSSMPDMVGVYPIASKLMKIKPSNVAETKMNEWITQNLLIPKQSKHFVMMYKTTKCPVAKSNDNKLVAIERLVNYNELCDGDISALMKTNVRNNEMEMINMAFQSLIAVATYQNRVGYCHNDTHHGNFLYQINKDYKESDTGYYHYICYGSSFYIKSCKYNICLFDFGRSTPVLTTSNSNIAWDYLKILHGFVGRKYGGIINDPMDQNVNKNMAEILSRVQTIMNDFIKGDVDDMFDEIIHNIFAVFRNGTGIFRTKKPAKVLNKIPYKISMVEQYPKIKFK
;
A
#
# COMPACT_ATOMS: atom_id res chain seq x y z
N MET A 1 -2.74 -16.51 34.47
CA MET A 1 -2.05 -15.19 34.35
C MET A 1 -1.83 -14.86 32.86
N LYS A 2 -1.93 -13.60 32.42
CA LYS A 2 -1.62 -13.21 31.01
C LYS A 2 -0.11 -13.16 30.81
N TYR A 3 0.36 -13.33 29.57
CA TYR A 3 1.80 -13.36 29.24
C TYR A 3 2.56 -12.13 29.73
N ILE A 4 1.96 -10.94 29.64
CA ILE A 4 2.60 -9.69 30.06
C ILE A 4 2.81 -9.62 31.58
N ASP A 5 1.90 -10.21 32.37
CA ASP A 5 1.99 -10.26 33.83
C ASP A 5 3.05 -11.28 34.26
N ALA A 6 3.14 -12.41 33.56
CA ALA A 6 4.20 -13.41 33.77
C ALA A 6 5.57 -12.87 33.37
N LEU A 7 5.62 -12.05 32.31
CA LEU A 7 6.84 -11.38 31.87
C LEU A 7 7.30 -10.29 32.85
N LYS A 8 6.36 -9.54 33.45
CA LYS A 8 6.66 -8.61 34.55
C LYS A 8 7.28 -9.32 35.73
N LYS A 9 6.66 -10.41 36.18
CA LYS A 9 7.17 -11.23 37.30
C LYS A 9 8.52 -11.88 37.00
N TYR A 10 8.75 -12.31 35.76
CA TYR A 10 10.03 -12.88 35.33
C TYR A 10 11.19 -11.85 35.29
N ASN A 11 10.87 -10.56 35.14
CA ASN A 11 11.84 -9.46 35.13
C ASN A 11 11.93 -8.70 36.47
N GLU A 12 11.19 -9.13 37.48
CA GLU A 12 11.20 -8.53 38.81
C GLU A 12 12.58 -8.76 39.46
N GLY A 13 13.24 -7.68 39.88
CA GLY A 13 14.59 -7.71 40.45
C GLY A 13 15.74 -7.78 39.44
N LYS A 14 15.46 -7.74 38.12
CA LYS A 14 16.51 -7.64 37.09
C LYS A 14 16.82 -6.18 36.78
N ASP A 15 18.11 -5.91 36.66
CA ASP A 15 18.72 -4.63 36.29
C ASP A 15 18.38 -4.18 34.86
N LYS A 16 18.00 -5.11 33.97
CA LYS A 16 17.50 -4.79 32.62
C LYS A 16 16.30 -5.65 32.24
N TRP A 17 15.31 -5.00 31.65
CA TRP A 17 14.10 -5.66 31.16
C TRP A 17 14.40 -6.50 29.91
N CYS A 18 14.14 -7.81 29.98
CA CYS A 18 14.35 -8.75 28.89
C CYS A 18 13.03 -9.41 28.46
N ALA A 19 12.76 -9.43 27.15
CA ALA A 19 11.67 -10.18 26.54
C ALA A 19 12.23 -11.36 25.73
N PRO A 20 12.26 -12.58 26.28
CA PRO A 20 12.95 -13.70 25.65
C PRO A 20 12.34 -14.08 24.30
N ARG A 21 13.21 -14.42 23.33
CA ARG A 21 12.79 -14.89 22.00
C ARG A 21 11.96 -16.17 22.12
N LYS A 22 10.87 -16.25 21.36
CA LYS A 22 9.95 -17.40 21.36
C LYS A 22 10.70 -18.71 21.09
N GLY A 23 10.56 -19.67 22.00
CA GLY A 23 11.22 -20.98 21.93
C GLY A 23 12.52 -21.07 22.75
N SER A 24 13.02 -19.96 23.31
CA SER A 24 14.17 -20.00 24.21
C SER A 24 13.82 -20.64 25.56
N VAL A 25 14.84 -21.07 26.31
CA VAL A 25 14.70 -21.63 27.66
C VAL A 25 13.94 -20.67 28.58
N ASP A 26 14.25 -19.38 28.52
CA ASP A 26 13.58 -18.35 29.32
C ASP A 26 12.13 -18.08 28.89
N TYR A 27 11.85 -18.17 27.58
CA TYR A 27 10.48 -18.11 27.08
C TYR A 27 9.63 -19.27 27.61
N LEU A 28 10.21 -20.47 27.71
CA LEU A 28 9.52 -21.64 28.27
C LEU A 28 9.28 -21.51 29.78
N LYS A 29 10.21 -20.90 30.53
CA LYS A 29 10.02 -20.58 31.96
C LYS A 29 8.82 -19.65 32.17
N ILE A 30 8.71 -18.56 31.39
CA ILE A 30 7.56 -17.63 31.44
C ILE A 30 6.25 -18.37 31.10
N ARG A 31 6.28 -19.27 30.11
CA ARG A 31 5.12 -20.10 29.75
C ARG A 31 4.70 -21.06 30.86
N LYS A 32 5.65 -21.57 31.67
CA LYS A 32 5.36 -22.45 32.81
C LYS A 32 4.72 -21.65 33.97
N MET A 33 5.24 -20.46 34.27
CA MET A 33 4.64 -19.52 35.24
C MET A 33 3.18 -19.16 34.90
N MET A 34 2.83 -19.09 33.61
CA MET A 34 1.45 -18.89 33.17
C MET A 34 0.52 -20.08 33.50
N LYS A 35 1.06 -21.30 33.56
CA LYS A 35 0.32 -22.55 33.77
C LYS A 35 0.19 -22.91 35.25
N ASP A 36 1.18 -22.59 36.08
CA ASP A 36 1.22 -23.01 37.49
C ASP A 36 0.16 -22.32 38.38
N ILE A 37 -0.60 -21.35 37.87
CA ILE A 37 -1.72 -20.69 38.57
C ILE A 37 -3.08 -21.30 38.17
N ALA A 38 -3.12 -22.21 37.19
CA ALA A 38 -4.34 -22.88 36.79
C ALA A 38 -4.72 -24.09 37.67
N SER A 39 -3.83 -24.56 38.55
CA SER A 39 -4.03 -25.75 39.39
C SER A 39 -4.43 -25.47 40.85
N ALA A 40 -4.57 -24.21 41.27
CA ALA A 40 -5.04 -23.87 42.62
C ALA A 40 -6.48 -23.35 42.57
N SER A 41 -7.45 -24.28 42.56
CA SER A 41 -8.85 -24.01 42.92
C SER A 41 -9.17 -24.81 44.19
N PRO A 42 -9.72 -24.22 45.27
CA PRO A 42 -10.15 -25.01 46.42
C PRO A 42 -11.46 -25.76 46.10
N LYS A 43 -11.50 -27.03 46.52
CA LYS A 43 -12.65 -27.92 46.44
C LYS A 43 -13.85 -27.38 47.23
N LYS A 44 -15.05 -27.55 46.66
CA LYS A 44 -16.34 -27.41 47.34
C LYS A 44 -16.48 -28.49 48.42
N ALA A 45 -16.92 -28.09 49.61
CA ALA A 45 -17.61 -28.94 50.57
C ALA A 45 -18.97 -28.31 50.90
N SER A 46 -19.95 -29.17 51.17
CA SER A 46 -21.38 -28.89 51.28
C SER A 46 -21.91 -29.12 52.70
N VAL A 47 -23.04 -28.46 53.00
CA VAL A 47 -24.09 -28.78 54.01
C VAL A 47 -23.97 -28.13 55.40
N SER A 48 -24.88 -27.17 55.73
CA SER A 48 -26.02 -27.30 56.67
C SER A 48 -26.50 -25.97 57.30
N ALA A 49 -27.84 -25.85 57.35
CA ALA A 49 -28.73 -25.21 58.34
C ALA A 49 -28.55 -23.76 58.86
N SER A 50 -29.67 -23.02 58.83
CA SER A 50 -29.98 -21.70 59.44
C SER A 50 -30.12 -21.78 61.00
N PRO A 51 -30.56 -20.74 61.77
CA PRO A 51 -30.77 -19.28 61.50
C PRO A 51 -30.25 -18.32 62.63
N LYS A 52 -30.17 -16.99 62.37
CA LYS A 52 -30.75 -15.88 63.20
C LYS A 52 -30.13 -14.47 62.98
N LYS A 53 -31.04 -13.54 62.63
CA LYS A 53 -31.27 -12.12 63.06
C LYS A 53 -30.20 -11.00 62.96
N ALA A 54 -30.70 -9.90 62.32
CA ALA A 54 -30.54 -8.45 62.57
C ALA A 54 -29.16 -7.82 62.28
N SER A 55 -28.99 -6.61 61.74
CA SER A 55 -29.84 -5.45 61.46
C SER A 55 -29.19 -4.55 60.36
N SER A 56 -30.01 -3.69 59.72
CA SER A 56 -29.73 -2.39 59.06
C SER A 56 -28.26 -1.96 58.81
N ILE A 57 -27.86 -1.44 57.64
CA ILE A 57 -28.21 -0.10 57.13
C ILE A 57 -27.90 -0.04 55.62
N ILE A 58 -28.81 0.61 54.87
CA ILE A 58 -28.70 0.93 53.45
C ILE A 58 -27.68 2.07 53.27
N ALA A 59 -26.59 1.81 52.54
CA ALA A 59 -25.79 2.85 51.88
C ALA A 59 -25.66 2.47 50.39
N SER A 60 -26.16 3.34 49.53
CA SER A 60 -26.26 3.19 48.09
C SER A 60 -24.88 3.03 47.42
N LEU A 61 -24.61 1.83 46.90
CA LEU A 61 -23.53 1.55 45.95
C LEU A 61 -24.05 1.69 44.50
N PRO A 62 -23.21 2.16 43.56
CA PRO A 62 -23.62 2.35 42.16
C PRO A 62 -24.02 1.02 41.53
N LYS A 63 -25.14 1.02 40.79
CA LYS A 63 -25.72 -0.14 40.10
C LYS A 63 -24.62 -0.93 39.36
N LYS A 64 -24.44 -2.21 39.74
CA LYS A 64 -23.63 -3.20 39.02
C LYS A 64 -24.05 -3.21 37.55
N VAL A 65 -23.16 -2.78 36.66
CA VAL A 65 -23.32 -2.90 35.21
C VAL A 65 -23.53 -4.38 34.88
N SER A 66 -24.63 -4.70 34.20
CA SER A 66 -25.01 -6.07 33.92
C SER A 66 -23.92 -6.81 33.11
N PRO A 67 -23.68 -8.12 33.35
CA PRO A 67 -22.71 -8.90 32.58
C PRO A 67 -23.00 -8.86 31.08
N LYS A 68 -24.26 -8.80 30.66
CA LYS A 68 -24.67 -8.69 29.25
C LYS A 68 -24.14 -7.42 28.57
N THR A 69 -24.00 -6.31 29.28
CA THR A 69 -23.44 -5.05 28.75
C THR A 69 -21.91 -5.15 28.61
N ILE A 70 -21.24 -5.82 29.55
CA ILE A 70 -19.79 -6.05 29.53
C ILE A 70 -19.40 -7.01 28.40
N PHE A 71 -20.18 -8.08 28.17
CA PHE A 71 -19.95 -9.03 27.07
C PHE A 71 -20.24 -8.43 25.68
N LYS A 72 -21.25 -7.55 25.54
CA LYS A 72 -21.45 -6.75 24.31
C LYS A 72 -20.29 -5.80 24.03
N ASN A 73 -19.77 -5.13 25.06
CA ASN A 73 -18.62 -4.24 24.91
C ASN A 73 -17.32 -5.00 24.62
N ALA A 74 -17.11 -6.18 25.22
CA ALA A 74 -15.94 -7.02 24.94
C ALA A 74 -15.94 -7.56 23.49
N THR A 75 -17.11 -7.94 22.95
CA THR A 75 -17.24 -8.37 21.54
C THR A 75 -17.10 -7.21 20.56
N LEU A 76 -17.58 -6.02 20.90
CA LEU A 76 -17.33 -4.77 20.16
C LEU A 76 -15.84 -4.39 20.17
N ILE A 77 -15.17 -4.47 21.32
CA ILE A 77 -13.74 -4.18 21.47
C ILE A 77 -12.90 -5.23 20.75
N GLN A 78 -13.23 -6.52 20.84
CA GLN A 78 -12.57 -7.57 20.06
C GLN A 78 -12.78 -7.39 18.56
N ARG A 79 -14.00 -7.06 18.11
CA ARG A 79 -14.30 -6.77 16.69
C ARG A 79 -13.54 -5.52 16.22
N PHE A 80 -13.46 -4.49 17.06
CA PHE A 80 -12.71 -3.27 16.80
C PHE A 80 -11.20 -3.55 16.68
N LEU A 81 -10.62 -4.28 17.64
CA LEU A 81 -9.19 -4.66 17.62
C LEU A 81 -8.86 -5.61 16.47
N LYS A 82 -9.75 -6.57 16.15
CA LYS A 82 -9.62 -7.48 15.02
C LYS A 82 -9.69 -6.72 13.69
N ASN A 83 -10.61 -5.76 13.56
CA ASN A 83 -10.67 -4.85 12.40
C ASN A 83 -9.40 -3.99 12.29
N LYS A 84 -8.82 -3.54 13.40
CA LYS A 84 -7.55 -2.77 13.40
C LYS A 84 -6.33 -3.62 13.04
N LEU A 85 -6.29 -4.87 13.47
CA LEU A 85 -5.27 -5.84 13.03
C LEU A 85 -5.44 -6.21 11.55
N ILE A 86 -6.67 -6.24 11.03
CA ILE A 86 -6.96 -6.44 9.60
C ILE A 86 -6.42 -5.27 8.74
N LEU A 87 -6.48 -4.02 9.22
CA LEU A 87 -5.92 -2.83 8.54
C LEU A 87 -4.39 -2.87 8.35
N THR A 88 -3.69 -3.83 8.95
CA THR A 88 -2.23 -4.02 8.80
C THR A 88 -1.84 -4.88 7.59
N LYS A 89 -2.81 -5.57 6.97
CA LYS A 89 -2.54 -6.29 5.72
C LYS A 89 -2.56 -5.28 4.57
N ASN A 90 -1.62 -5.34 3.64
CA ASN A 90 -1.60 -4.49 2.44
C ASN A 90 -2.13 -5.30 1.24
N ASN A 91 -3.43 -5.62 1.28
CA ASN A 91 -4.16 -6.10 0.11
C ASN A 91 -5.22 -5.08 -0.30
N LEU A 92 -5.86 -5.26 -1.44
CA LEU A 92 -6.76 -4.25 -1.97
C LEU A 92 -7.99 -4.03 -1.07
N ASP A 93 -8.53 -5.08 -0.46
CA ASP A 93 -9.67 -4.96 0.46
C ASP A 93 -9.34 -4.07 1.66
N THR A 94 -8.17 -4.27 2.26
CA THR A 94 -7.73 -3.50 3.42
C THR A 94 -7.25 -2.10 3.06
N ARG A 95 -6.68 -1.90 1.86
CA ARG A 95 -6.40 -0.57 1.29
C ARG A 95 -7.68 0.25 1.16
N VAL A 96 -8.76 -0.33 0.60
CA VAL A 96 -10.06 0.34 0.49
C VAL A 96 -10.67 0.64 1.88
N GLN A 97 -10.57 -0.29 2.85
CA GLN A 97 -11.02 -0.03 4.22
C GLN A 97 -10.24 1.11 4.87
N ARG A 98 -8.91 1.16 4.67
CA ARG A 98 -8.05 2.24 5.15
C ARG A 98 -8.43 3.58 4.53
N TYR A 99 -8.73 3.60 3.23
CA TYR A 99 -9.24 4.79 2.55
C TYR A 99 -10.48 5.34 3.21
N GLN A 100 -11.49 4.51 3.48
CA GLN A 100 -12.73 4.99 4.10
C GLN A 100 -12.49 5.59 5.49
N LEU A 101 -11.61 4.96 6.28
CA LEU A 101 -11.26 5.45 7.61
C LEU A 101 -10.51 6.80 7.56
N ILE A 102 -9.51 6.91 6.69
CA ILE A 102 -8.68 8.11 6.56
C ILE A 102 -9.47 9.24 5.93
N LYS A 103 -10.21 8.98 4.84
CA LYS A 103 -11.10 9.94 4.18
C LYS A 103 -12.05 10.58 5.17
N LYS A 104 -12.71 9.78 6.02
CA LYS A 104 -13.62 10.28 7.06
C LYS A 104 -12.95 11.25 8.03
N ARG A 105 -11.68 11.05 8.37
CA ARG A 105 -10.92 12.00 9.22
C ARG A 105 -10.55 13.25 8.43
N LEU A 106 -10.06 13.09 7.20
CA LEU A 106 -9.69 14.20 6.33
C LEU A 106 -10.90 15.04 5.89
N ASP A 107 -12.12 14.52 5.99
CA ASP A 107 -13.36 15.26 5.73
C ASP A 107 -13.73 16.29 6.80
N LYS A 108 -13.04 16.27 7.93
CA LYS A 108 -13.09 17.37 8.91
C LYS A 108 -12.33 18.62 8.45
N ILE A 109 -11.52 18.50 7.39
CA ILE A 109 -10.79 19.61 6.79
C ILE A 109 -11.76 20.43 5.91
N THR A 110 -11.92 21.70 6.26
CA THR A 110 -12.76 22.69 5.59
C THR A 110 -11.97 23.44 4.51
N ALA A 111 -12.67 24.18 3.64
CA ALA A 111 -12.03 24.96 2.57
C ALA A 111 -11.18 26.13 3.07
N THR A 112 -11.40 26.57 4.31
CA THR A 112 -10.65 27.66 4.96
C THR A 112 -9.40 27.16 5.69
N ASP A 113 -9.28 25.85 5.91
CA ASP A 113 -8.14 25.28 6.61
C ASP A 113 -6.91 25.25 5.71
N CYS A 114 -5.80 25.73 6.25
CA CYS A 114 -4.51 25.76 5.57
C CYS A 114 -3.44 25.10 6.42
N LEU A 115 -2.40 24.60 5.75
CA LEU A 115 -1.20 24.17 6.47
C LEU A 115 -0.52 25.38 7.12
N THR A 116 -0.10 25.20 8.37
CA THR A 116 0.76 26.12 9.12
C THR A 116 2.11 25.47 9.38
N LYS A 117 3.17 26.29 9.44
CA LYS A 117 4.52 25.80 9.76
C LYS A 117 4.54 25.20 11.16
N LYS A 118 5.22 24.07 11.32
CA LYS A 118 5.42 23.42 12.61
C LYS A 118 6.75 22.67 12.63
N MET A 119 7.48 22.78 13.74
CA MET A 119 8.69 22.00 13.98
C MET A 119 8.32 20.61 14.51
N PHE A 120 8.98 19.59 13.97
CA PHE A 120 8.89 18.20 14.45
C PHE A 120 10.28 17.73 14.85
N GLY A 121 10.65 17.95 16.11
CA GLY A 121 12.03 17.81 16.55
C GLY A 121 12.92 18.85 15.87
N GLN A 122 13.92 18.40 15.10
CA GLN A 122 14.82 19.26 14.31
C GLN A 122 14.33 19.49 12.87
N GLU A 123 13.27 18.80 12.45
CA GLU A 123 12.75 18.88 11.08
C GLU A 123 11.71 19.98 10.94
N ASN A 124 11.83 20.78 9.89
CA ASN A 124 10.81 21.73 9.48
C ASN A 124 9.69 21.00 8.75
N GLY A 125 8.45 21.18 9.21
CA GLY A 125 7.27 20.58 8.60
C GLY A 125 6.06 21.49 8.62
N TYR A 126 4.91 20.88 8.40
CA TYR A 126 3.63 21.56 8.40
C TYR A 126 2.56 20.79 9.18
N THR A 127 1.52 21.47 9.62
CA THR A 127 0.34 20.84 10.21
C THR A 127 -0.92 21.48 9.69
N LEU A 128 -1.99 20.70 9.58
CA LEU A 128 -3.32 21.22 9.27
C LEU A 128 -4.23 20.96 10.48
N ASN A 129 -4.40 21.97 11.32
CA ASN A 129 -5.20 21.94 12.55
C ASN A 129 -4.90 20.74 13.47
N GLY A 130 -3.67 20.21 13.46
CA GLY A 130 -3.32 18.98 14.19
C GLY A 130 -4.01 17.71 13.67
N LEU A 131 -4.84 17.79 12.63
CA LEU A 131 -5.50 16.64 12.00
C LEU A 131 -4.51 15.79 11.21
N VAL A 132 -3.58 16.47 10.54
CA VAL A 132 -2.49 15.87 9.77
C VAL A 132 -1.22 16.68 9.98
N ASN A 133 -0.12 15.99 10.24
CA ASN A 133 1.21 16.56 10.36
C ASN A 133 2.07 16.06 9.21
N LEU A 134 2.66 16.98 8.45
CA LEU A 134 3.66 16.71 7.42
C LEU A 134 5.04 16.87 8.08
N GLU A 135 5.63 15.75 8.50
CA GLU A 135 6.70 15.77 9.50
C GLU A 135 8.09 15.72 8.88
N LYS A 136 8.28 14.87 7.86
CA LYS A 136 9.59 14.61 7.27
C LYS A 136 9.49 14.54 5.75
N LYS A 137 10.34 15.26 5.04
CA LYS A 137 10.45 15.15 3.58
C LYS A 137 10.99 13.76 3.20
N ILE A 138 10.37 13.15 2.20
CA ILE A 138 10.76 11.85 1.63
C ILE A 138 10.74 11.93 0.10
N GLY A 139 11.41 10.98 -0.56
CA GLY A 139 11.56 10.97 -2.01
C GLY A 139 12.66 11.92 -2.50
N SER A 140 12.83 11.99 -3.82
CA SER A 140 13.77 12.90 -4.46
C SER A 140 13.25 14.34 -4.47
N ALA A 141 14.17 15.30 -4.58
CA ALA A 141 13.79 16.67 -4.88
C ALA A 141 13.11 16.73 -6.26
N SER A 142 11.86 17.18 -6.31
CA SER A 142 11.09 17.32 -7.54
C SER A 142 10.68 18.77 -7.75
N VAL A 143 10.66 19.21 -9.01
CA VAL A 143 10.17 20.54 -9.42
C VAL A 143 8.65 20.64 -9.28
N GLU A 144 7.95 19.50 -9.30
CA GLU A 144 6.48 19.42 -9.32
C GLU A 144 5.87 19.41 -7.91
N GLY A 145 6.63 19.00 -6.88
CA GLY A 145 6.19 19.02 -5.49
C GLY A 145 7.13 18.32 -4.52
N VAL A 146 6.82 18.43 -3.23
CA VAL A 146 7.57 17.82 -2.13
C VAL A 146 6.69 16.78 -1.44
N ILE A 147 7.20 15.57 -1.25
CA ILE A 147 6.49 14.50 -0.54
C ILE A 147 6.91 14.50 0.93
N TYR A 148 5.94 14.42 1.82
CA TYR A 148 6.13 14.31 3.26
C TYR A 148 5.62 12.98 3.79
N LEU A 149 6.43 12.30 4.59
CA LEU A 149 5.95 11.34 5.57
C LEU A 149 5.08 12.09 6.57
N SER A 150 3.82 11.68 6.67
CA SER A 150 2.82 12.43 7.41
C SER A 150 2.12 11.56 8.44
N SER A 151 1.87 12.11 9.62
CA SER A 151 1.11 11.45 10.68
C SER A 151 -0.31 12.02 10.79
N MET A 152 -1.23 11.22 11.34
CA MET A 152 -2.59 11.66 11.66
C MET A 152 -2.85 11.45 13.15
N PRO A 153 -2.61 12.49 13.98
CA PRO A 153 -2.82 12.41 15.42
C PRO A 153 -4.23 11.95 15.80
N ASP A 154 -4.31 11.23 16.92
CA ASP A 154 -5.54 10.67 17.51
C ASP A 154 -6.27 9.62 16.65
N MET A 155 -5.61 9.11 15.60
CA MET A 155 -6.09 7.95 14.85
C MET A 155 -5.38 6.67 15.28
N VAL A 156 -5.99 5.93 16.21
CA VAL A 156 -5.48 4.62 16.64
C VAL A 156 -5.38 3.66 15.44
N GLY A 157 -4.24 2.98 15.26
CA GLY A 157 -4.07 1.93 14.25
C GLY A 157 -4.03 2.42 12.80
N VAL A 158 -3.79 3.71 12.56
CA VAL A 158 -3.50 4.25 11.23
C VAL A 158 -2.01 4.58 11.16
N TYR A 159 -1.35 3.97 10.17
CA TYR A 159 0.06 4.17 9.83
C TYR A 159 0.28 5.55 9.19
N PRO A 160 1.53 6.03 9.12
CA PRO A 160 1.81 7.25 8.38
C PRO A 160 1.26 7.18 6.95
N ILE A 161 0.81 8.32 6.46
CA ILE A 161 0.41 8.55 5.08
C ILE A 161 1.49 9.34 4.35
N ALA A 162 1.42 9.43 3.02
CA ALA A 162 2.26 10.32 2.25
C ALA A 162 1.47 11.56 1.84
N SER A 163 2.02 12.76 2.02
CA SER A 163 1.39 14.00 1.54
C SER A 163 2.27 14.65 0.48
N LYS A 164 1.77 14.81 -0.75
CA LYS A 164 2.46 15.56 -1.81
C LYS A 164 2.00 17.02 -1.75
N LEU A 165 2.88 17.91 -1.30
CA LEU A 165 2.69 19.36 -1.29
C LEU A 165 3.17 19.95 -2.62
N MET A 166 2.31 20.71 -3.29
CA MET A 166 2.52 21.17 -4.66
C MET A 166 2.10 22.62 -4.85
N LYS A 167 2.64 23.22 -5.91
CA LYS A 167 2.16 24.50 -6.42
C LYS A 167 0.82 24.34 -7.13
N ILE A 168 -0.05 25.34 -7.05
CA ILE A 168 -1.29 25.36 -7.83
C ILE A 168 -0.96 25.78 -9.27
N LYS A 169 -0.71 24.79 -10.13
CA LYS A 169 -0.52 24.95 -11.58
C LYS A 169 -1.42 23.96 -12.32
N PRO A 170 -1.77 24.20 -13.61
CA PRO A 170 -2.64 23.32 -14.37
C PRO A 170 -2.20 21.85 -14.36
N SER A 171 -0.91 21.57 -14.56
CA SER A 171 -0.34 20.22 -14.51
C SER A 171 -0.59 19.51 -13.17
N ASN A 172 -0.29 20.17 -12.06
CA ASN A 172 -0.47 19.59 -10.71
C ASN A 172 -1.96 19.38 -10.36
N VAL A 173 -2.84 20.27 -10.82
CA VAL A 173 -4.29 20.11 -10.67
C VAL A 173 -4.79 18.93 -11.52
N ALA A 174 -4.27 18.76 -12.74
CA ALA A 174 -4.59 17.63 -13.60
C ALA A 174 -4.10 16.30 -13.01
N GLU A 175 -2.86 16.25 -12.50
CA GLU A 175 -2.32 15.10 -11.78
C GLU A 175 -3.20 14.74 -10.58
N THR A 176 -3.67 15.74 -9.83
CA THR A 176 -4.59 15.54 -8.71
C THR A 176 -5.91 14.91 -9.18
N LYS A 177 -6.56 15.49 -10.20
CA LYS A 177 -7.81 14.94 -10.76
C LYS A 177 -7.62 13.51 -11.27
N MET A 178 -6.45 13.21 -11.84
CA MET A 178 -6.12 11.86 -12.32
C MET A 178 -6.03 10.87 -11.15
N ASN A 179 -5.31 11.23 -10.08
CA ASN A 179 -5.22 10.43 -8.86
C ASN A 179 -6.61 10.20 -8.22
N GLU A 180 -7.47 11.23 -8.19
CA GLU A 180 -8.87 11.09 -7.73
C GLU A 180 -9.63 10.08 -8.59
N TRP A 181 -9.58 10.26 -9.91
CA TRP A 181 -10.31 9.42 -10.84
C TRP A 181 -9.89 7.96 -10.74
N ILE A 182 -8.59 7.68 -10.73
CA ILE A 182 -8.05 6.32 -10.57
C ILE A 182 -8.52 5.70 -9.25
N THR A 183 -8.47 6.48 -8.16
CA THR A 183 -8.92 5.99 -6.86
C THR A 183 -10.41 5.62 -6.86
N GLN A 184 -11.26 6.51 -7.37
CA GLN A 184 -12.71 6.32 -7.37
C GLN A 184 -13.19 5.26 -8.36
N ASN A 185 -12.53 5.13 -9.52
CA ASN A 185 -13.03 4.30 -10.62
C ASN A 185 -12.32 2.95 -10.73
N LEU A 186 -11.08 2.83 -10.23
CA LEU A 186 -10.30 1.58 -10.32
C LEU A 186 -10.04 0.94 -8.97
N LEU A 187 -9.53 1.70 -7.99
CA LEU A 187 -9.08 1.11 -6.72
C LEU A 187 -10.26 0.79 -5.78
N ILE A 188 -11.17 1.74 -5.55
CA ILE A 188 -12.35 1.53 -4.68
C ILE A 188 -13.28 0.44 -5.24
N PRO A 189 -13.58 0.39 -6.56
CA PRO A 189 -14.35 -0.69 -7.16
C PRO A 189 -13.56 -2.01 -7.28
N LYS A 190 -12.29 -2.01 -6.87
CA LYS A 190 -11.38 -3.16 -6.87
C LYS A 190 -11.08 -3.74 -8.25
N GLN A 191 -11.12 -2.89 -9.28
CA GLN A 191 -10.81 -3.24 -10.67
C GLN A 191 -9.31 -3.18 -10.98
N SER A 192 -8.49 -2.58 -10.11
CA SER A 192 -7.03 -2.70 -10.17
C SER A 192 -6.43 -2.56 -8.78
N LYS A 193 -5.22 -3.10 -8.59
CA LYS A 193 -4.38 -2.88 -7.40
C LYS A 193 -3.12 -2.06 -7.69
N HIS A 194 -2.88 -1.72 -8.95
CA HIS A 194 -1.58 -1.26 -9.46
C HIS A 194 -1.38 0.25 -9.47
N PHE A 195 -2.09 0.99 -8.62
CA PHE A 195 -1.95 2.44 -8.49
C PHE A 195 -1.94 2.84 -7.02
N VAL A 196 -1.30 3.96 -6.70
CA VAL A 196 -1.34 4.55 -5.36
C VAL A 196 -2.70 5.21 -5.13
N MET A 197 -3.29 4.93 -3.98
CA MET A 197 -4.59 5.44 -3.57
C MET A 197 -4.46 6.83 -2.98
N MET A 198 -5.24 7.77 -3.50
CA MET A 198 -5.35 9.11 -2.94
C MET A 198 -6.57 9.21 -2.04
N TYR A 199 -6.34 9.55 -0.78
CA TYR A 199 -7.40 9.73 0.21
C TYR A 199 -8.17 11.03 -0.01
N LYS A 200 -7.49 12.17 -0.13
CA LYS A 200 -8.13 13.48 -0.30
C LYS A 200 -7.14 14.47 -0.92
N THR A 201 -7.66 15.49 -1.57
CA THR A 201 -6.91 16.71 -1.89
C THR A 201 -7.44 17.90 -1.09
N THR A 202 -6.56 18.83 -0.73
CA THR A 202 -6.92 20.12 -0.14
C THR A 202 -6.21 21.24 -0.88
N LYS A 203 -6.91 22.36 -1.06
CA LYS A 203 -6.39 23.56 -1.71
C LYS A 203 -6.51 24.74 -0.75
N CYS A 204 -5.37 25.27 -0.33
CA CYS A 204 -5.30 26.42 0.56
C CYS A 204 -5.67 27.71 -0.21
N PRO A 205 -6.57 28.57 0.30
CA PRO A 205 -6.78 29.91 -0.24
C PRO A 205 -5.49 30.76 -0.24
N VAL A 206 -5.46 31.84 -1.01
CA VAL A 206 -4.32 32.77 -1.02
C VAL A 206 -4.26 33.43 0.36
N ALA A 207 -3.15 33.27 1.07
CA ALA A 207 -2.97 33.96 2.35
C ALA A 207 -2.85 35.47 2.10
N LYS A 208 -3.72 36.26 2.72
CA LYS A 208 -3.55 37.72 2.84
C LYS A 208 -2.59 37.96 4.03
N SER A 209 -1.28 38.03 3.77
CA SER A 209 -0.18 38.45 4.68
C SER A 209 0.10 37.67 5.99
N ASN A 210 1.40 37.67 6.37
CA ASN A 210 2.10 37.46 7.65
C ASN A 210 1.70 36.38 8.68
N ASP A 211 0.64 35.61 8.49
CA ASP A 211 0.40 34.45 9.35
C ASP A 211 1.48 33.37 9.10
N ASN A 212 1.79 32.55 10.11
CA ASN A 212 2.65 31.33 10.05
C ASN A 212 2.14 30.23 9.06
N LYS A 213 1.38 30.63 8.05
CA LYS A 213 0.80 29.84 6.97
C LYS A 213 1.83 29.58 5.87
N LEU A 214 1.55 28.58 5.04
CA LEU A 214 2.34 28.25 3.84
C LEU A 214 2.69 29.48 2.99
N VAL A 215 3.85 29.43 2.35
CA VAL A 215 4.24 30.39 1.30
C VAL A 215 3.19 30.35 0.18
N ALA A 216 2.82 31.52 -0.36
CA ALA A 216 1.72 31.70 -1.31
C ALA A 216 1.74 30.79 -2.56
N ILE A 217 2.86 30.14 -2.86
CA ILE A 217 3.05 29.32 -4.06
C ILE A 217 2.71 27.84 -3.86
N GLU A 218 2.90 27.26 -2.67
CA GLU A 218 2.68 25.82 -2.39
C GLU A 218 1.41 25.63 -1.57
N ARG A 219 0.31 25.28 -2.22
CA ARG A 219 -1.04 25.34 -1.62
C ARG A 219 -1.96 24.20 -2.01
N LEU A 220 -1.48 23.25 -2.82
CA LEU A 220 -2.21 22.05 -3.19
C LEU A 220 -1.59 20.86 -2.47
N VAL A 221 -2.39 20.09 -1.73
CA VAL A 221 -1.90 18.94 -0.96
C VAL A 221 -2.70 17.72 -1.33
N ASN A 222 -2.01 16.68 -1.81
CA ASN A 222 -2.60 15.37 -2.04
C ASN A 222 -2.19 14.42 -0.92
N TYR A 223 -3.18 13.91 -0.19
CA TYR A 223 -3.00 12.92 0.88
C TYR A 223 -3.15 11.53 0.29
N ASN A 224 -2.06 10.78 0.22
CA ASN A 224 -1.95 9.49 -0.45
C ASN A 224 -1.62 8.36 0.54
N GLU A 225 -1.89 7.12 0.15
CA GLU A 225 -1.34 5.98 0.87
C GLU A 225 0.20 6.00 0.81
N LEU A 226 0.82 5.54 1.89
CA LEU A 226 2.27 5.36 1.94
C LEU A 226 2.63 3.97 1.41
N CYS A 227 3.59 3.92 0.49
CA CYS A 227 4.24 2.69 0.02
C CYS A 227 5.52 2.41 0.80
N ASP A 228 6.02 1.17 0.74
CA ASP A 228 7.23 0.75 1.46
C ASP A 228 8.52 1.27 0.80
N GLY A 229 8.46 1.64 -0.49
CA GLY A 229 9.53 2.31 -1.24
C GLY A 229 9.25 2.34 -2.74
N ASP A 230 10.23 2.76 -3.53
CA ASP A 230 10.23 2.67 -5.00
C ASP A 230 11.11 1.51 -5.50
N ILE A 231 11.02 1.18 -6.80
CA ILE A 231 11.84 0.12 -7.40
C ILE A 231 13.33 0.45 -7.31
N SER A 232 13.74 1.73 -7.41
CA SER A 232 15.15 2.13 -7.26
C SER A 232 15.73 1.69 -5.92
N ALA A 233 15.00 1.96 -4.83
CA ALA A 233 15.36 1.54 -3.49
C ALA A 233 15.32 0.03 -3.34
N LEU A 234 14.32 -0.64 -3.93
CA LEU A 234 14.19 -2.10 -3.85
C LEU A 234 15.33 -2.83 -4.54
N MET A 235 15.80 -2.33 -5.69
CA MET A 235 16.90 -2.93 -6.44
C MET A 235 18.23 -2.87 -5.69
N LYS A 236 18.40 -1.99 -4.70
CA LYS A 236 19.59 -1.98 -3.83
C LYS A 236 19.63 -3.16 -2.85
N THR A 237 18.53 -3.91 -2.72
CA THR A 237 18.42 -5.10 -1.85
C THR A 237 18.70 -6.40 -2.61
N ASN A 238 18.84 -7.52 -1.88
CA ASN A 238 19.06 -8.85 -2.48
C ASN A 238 17.88 -9.36 -3.34
N VAL A 239 16.74 -8.67 -3.36
CA VAL A 239 15.61 -9.00 -4.25
C VAL A 239 16.02 -9.01 -5.72
N ARG A 240 16.97 -8.16 -6.11
CA ARG A 240 17.51 -8.11 -7.50
C ARG A 240 18.11 -9.43 -7.97
N ASN A 241 18.43 -10.34 -7.04
CA ASN A 241 19.01 -11.66 -7.29
C ASN A 241 17.98 -12.79 -7.16
N ASN A 242 16.70 -12.47 -6.99
CA ASN A 242 15.62 -13.45 -6.98
C ASN A 242 14.89 -13.44 -8.32
N GLU A 243 15.16 -14.44 -9.15
CA GLU A 243 14.59 -14.58 -10.51
C GLU A 243 13.06 -14.43 -10.51
N MET A 244 12.39 -15.14 -9.61
CA MET A 244 10.93 -15.20 -9.53
C MET A 244 10.31 -13.86 -9.14
N GLU A 245 10.89 -13.18 -8.15
CA GLU A 245 10.42 -11.86 -7.72
C GLU A 245 10.66 -10.81 -8.82
N MET A 246 11.82 -10.85 -9.48
CA MET A 246 12.17 -9.90 -10.55
C MET A 246 11.24 -10.00 -11.75
N ILE A 247 11.01 -11.21 -12.27
CA ILE A 247 10.08 -11.45 -13.39
C ILE A 247 8.66 -11.02 -13.00
N ASN A 248 8.22 -11.38 -11.80
CA ASN A 248 6.88 -11.06 -11.34
C ASN A 248 6.65 -9.55 -11.21
N MET A 249 7.60 -8.83 -10.62
CA MET A 249 7.53 -7.37 -10.51
C MET A 249 7.55 -6.69 -11.87
N ALA A 250 8.37 -7.17 -12.82
CA ALA A 250 8.37 -6.66 -14.19
C ALA A 250 7.01 -6.86 -14.87
N PHE A 251 6.40 -8.04 -14.75
CA PHE A 251 5.07 -8.31 -15.31
C PHE A 251 4.01 -7.42 -14.66
N GLN A 252 4.05 -7.24 -13.33
CA GLN A 252 3.15 -6.32 -12.63
C GLN A 252 3.33 -4.87 -13.11
N SER A 253 4.56 -4.41 -13.37
CA SER A 253 4.83 -3.08 -13.93
C SER A 253 4.23 -2.91 -15.32
N LEU A 254 4.41 -3.88 -16.22
CA LEU A 254 3.83 -3.84 -17.57
C LEU A 254 2.30 -3.85 -17.53
N ILE A 255 1.69 -4.64 -16.63
CA ILE A 255 0.24 -4.63 -16.38
C ILE A 255 -0.22 -3.25 -15.87
N ALA A 256 0.54 -2.59 -15.01
CA ALA A 256 0.20 -1.28 -14.49
C ALA A 256 0.18 -0.22 -15.61
N VAL A 257 1.18 -0.25 -16.50
CA VAL A 257 1.25 0.61 -17.70
C VAL A 257 0.06 0.34 -18.61
N ALA A 258 -0.22 -0.92 -18.94
CA ALA A 258 -1.35 -1.28 -19.77
C ALA A 258 -2.69 -0.87 -19.16
N THR A 259 -2.86 -1.04 -17.85
CA THR A 259 -4.06 -0.56 -17.17
C THR A 259 -4.18 0.96 -17.27
N TYR A 260 -3.08 1.70 -17.17
CA TYR A 260 -3.11 3.15 -17.33
C TYR A 260 -3.50 3.56 -18.76
N GLN A 261 -2.85 2.99 -19.77
CA GLN A 261 -3.13 3.31 -21.17
C GLN A 261 -4.53 2.89 -21.59
N ASN A 262 -4.90 1.63 -21.33
CA ASN A 262 -6.15 1.07 -21.83
C ASN A 262 -7.34 1.41 -20.93
N ARG A 263 -7.21 1.40 -19.61
CA ARG A 263 -8.36 1.64 -18.72
C ARG A 263 -8.55 3.11 -18.37
N VAL A 264 -7.46 3.88 -18.29
CA VAL A 264 -7.51 5.31 -17.98
C VAL A 264 -7.49 6.17 -19.24
N GLY A 265 -6.87 5.69 -20.34
CA GLY A 265 -6.85 6.39 -21.63
C GLY A 265 -5.69 7.36 -21.80
N TYR A 266 -4.60 7.17 -21.05
CA TYR A 266 -3.46 8.09 -21.02
C TYR A 266 -2.13 7.35 -21.10
N CYS A 267 -1.18 7.92 -21.83
CA CYS A 267 0.24 7.61 -21.69
C CYS A 267 0.78 8.36 -20.49
N HIS A 268 1.68 7.72 -19.74
CA HIS A 268 2.31 8.30 -18.56
C HIS A 268 3.47 9.22 -18.93
N ASN A 269 4.23 8.86 -19.97
CA ASN A 269 5.43 9.54 -20.46
C ASN A 269 6.58 9.67 -19.44
N ASP A 270 6.50 8.98 -18.31
CA ASP A 270 7.52 9.05 -17.26
C ASP A 270 7.63 7.81 -16.39
N THR A 271 7.50 6.64 -17.01
CA THR A 271 7.53 5.34 -16.35
C THR A 271 8.94 4.91 -15.90
N HIS A 272 9.77 5.82 -15.39
CA HIS A 272 11.02 5.40 -14.77
C HIS A 272 10.75 4.67 -13.45
N HIS A 273 11.66 3.77 -13.08
CA HIS A 273 11.68 2.99 -11.84
C HIS A 273 11.44 3.75 -10.51
N GLY A 274 11.56 5.09 -10.48
CA GLY A 274 11.23 5.90 -9.31
C GLY A 274 9.73 6.17 -9.14
N ASN A 275 8.97 6.08 -10.23
CA ASN A 275 7.51 6.28 -10.26
C ASN A 275 6.73 4.97 -10.10
N PHE A 276 7.44 3.86 -9.91
CA PHE A 276 6.85 2.57 -9.55
C PHE A 276 7.19 2.28 -8.09
N LEU A 277 6.17 2.33 -7.26
CA LEU A 277 6.26 2.09 -5.83
C LEU A 277 5.92 0.63 -5.52
N TYR A 278 6.49 0.08 -4.46
CA TYR A 278 6.15 -1.24 -3.99
C TYR A 278 5.50 -1.20 -2.60
N GLN A 279 4.59 -2.16 -2.40
CA GLN A 279 4.05 -2.50 -1.09
C GLN A 279 4.37 -3.97 -0.79
N ILE A 280 4.73 -4.28 0.46
CA ILE A 280 4.88 -5.67 0.91
C ILE A 280 3.52 -6.36 0.79
N ASN A 281 3.44 -7.36 -0.08
CA ASN A 281 2.22 -8.09 -0.36
C ASN A 281 1.93 -9.08 0.77
N LYS A 282 0.87 -8.81 1.53
CA LYS A 282 0.46 -9.65 2.68
C LYS A 282 -0.43 -10.83 2.29
N ASP A 283 -0.87 -10.92 1.04
CA ASP A 283 -1.57 -12.10 0.52
C ASP A 283 -0.59 -13.21 0.08
N TYR A 284 0.69 -12.88 -0.10
CA TYR A 284 1.73 -13.84 -0.42
C TYR A 284 2.01 -14.78 0.76
N LYS A 285 2.04 -16.08 0.45
CA LYS A 285 2.49 -17.14 1.35
C LYS A 285 3.37 -18.09 0.54
N GLU A 286 4.60 -18.29 0.99
CA GLU A 286 5.59 -19.12 0.31
C GLU A 286 5.11 -20.58 0.14
N SER A 287 4.50 -21.14 1.18
CA SER A 287 4.00 -22.52 1.18
C SER A 287 2.63 -22.72 0.52
N ASP A 288 1.92 -21.64 0.17
CA ASP A 288 0.54 -21.69 -0.32
C ASP A 288 0.24 -20.44 -1.17
N THR A 289 1.01 -20.29 -2.24
CA THR A 289 0.95 -19.10 -3.11
C THR A 289 -0.31 -19.11 -3.97
N GLY A 290 -1.09 -18.02 -3.93
CA GLY A 290 -2.26 -17.85 -4.78
C GLY A 290 -1.96 -17.07 -6.07
N TYR A 291 -2.98 -16.82 -6.87
CA TYR A 291 -2.89 -16.05 -8.11
C TYR A 291 -3.87 -14.87 -8.12
N TYR A 292 -3.48 -13.79 -8.76
CA TYR A 292 -4.38 -12.69 -9.09
C TYR A 292 -4.97 -12.91 -10.49
N HIS A 293 -6.29 -12.79 -10.60
CA HIS A 293 -7.04 -12.91 -11.85
C HIS A 293 -7.19 -11.55 -12.53
N TYR A 294 -6.81 -11.49 -13.79
CA TYR A 294 -6.92 -10.34 -14.68
C TYR A 294 -7.81 -10.68 -15.88
N ILE A 295 -8.49 -9.67 -16.41
CA ILE A 295 -9.24 -9.73 -17.66
C ILE A 295 -8.70 -8.64 -18.59
N CYS A 296 -8.31 -9.06 -19.80
CA CYS A 296 -7.93 -8.20 -20.91
C CYS A 296 -8.65 -8.68 -22.18
N TYR A 297 -9.41 -7.79 -22.83
CA TYR A 297 -10.21 -8.05 -24.02
C TYR A 297 -11.14 -9.26 -23.91
N GLY A 298 -11.75 -9.44 -22.72
CA GLY A 298 -12.60 -10.59 -22.41
C GLY A 298 -11.83 -11.85 -22.02
N SER A 299 -10.55 -11.96 -22.37
CA SER A 299 -9.67 -13.08 -22.02
C SER A 299 -9.18 -13.00 -20.58
N SER A 300 -9.18 -14.14 -19.90
CA SER A 300 -8.69 -14.26 -18.52
C SER A 300 -7.26 -14.77 -18.46
N PHE A 301 -6.45 -14.16 -17.62
CA PHE A 301 -5.15 -14.68 -17.25
C PHE A 301 -4.84 -14.46 -15.76
N TYR A 302 -3.82 -15.15 -15.27
CA TYR A 302 -3.51 -15.26 -13.86
C TYR A 302 -2.02 -15.05 -13.61
N ILE A 303 -1.70 -14.12 -12.71
CA ILE A 303 -0.32 -13.88 -12.26
C ILE A 303 -0.16 -14.41 -10.84
N LYS A 304 0.81 -15.27 -10.62
CA LYS A 304 1.17 -15.80 -9.30
C LYS A 304 1.48 -14.65 -8.36
N SER A 305 1.00 -14.67 -7.12
CA SER A 305 1.38 -13.65 -6.14
C SER A 305 2.84 -13.77 -5.75
N CYS A 306 3.53 -12.64 -5.58
CA CYS A 306 4.88 -12.59 -5.03
C CYS A 306 4.95 -11.69 -3.80
N LYS A 307 6.12 -11.49 -3.20
CA LYS A 307 6.30 -10.69 -1.96
C LYS A 307 5.96 -9.21 -2.12
N TYR A 308 5.84 -8.72 -3.35
CA TYR A 308 5.67 -7.30 -3.66
C TYR A 308 4.41 -7.06 -4.52
N ASN A 309 3.67 -6.02 -4.17
CA ASN A 309 2.65 -5.42 -5.03
C ASN A 309 3.23 -4.14 -5.63
N ILE A 310 3.24 -4.04 -6.97
CA ILE A 310 3.76 -2.86 -7.67
C ILE A 310 2.63 -1.89 -8.01
N CYS A 311 2.84 -0.61 -7.72
CA CYS A 311 1.91 0.49 -7.91
C CYS A 311 2.55 1.62 -8.74
N LEU A 312 1.91 2.05 -9.81
CA LEU A 312 2.29 3.22 -10.60
C LEU A 312 1.84 4.51 -9.91
N PHE A 313 2.65 5.56 -10.01
CA PHE A 313 2.42 6.87 -9.41
C PHE A 313 3.04 8.00 -10.25
N ASP A 314 2.74 9.25 -9.88
CA ASP A 314 3.25 10.49 -10.49
C ASP A 314 2.87 10.73 -11.96
N PHE A 315 1.59 11.06 -12.17
CA PHE A 315 1.00 11.23 -13.50
C PHE A 315 1.26 12.60 -14.15
N GLY A 316 2.14 13.43 -13.60
CA GLY A 316 2.27 14.86 -13.97
C GLY A 316 2.61 15.13 -15.44
N ARG A 317 3.15 14.14 -16.16
CA ARG A 317 3.54 14.22 -17.58
C ARG A 317 2.57 13.54 -18.55
N SER A 318 1.40 13.14 -18.07
CA SER A 318 0.50 12.31 -18.86
C SER A 318 -0.10 13.04 -20.05
N THR A 319 -0.34 12.29 -21.14
CA THR A 319 -1.03 12.75 -22.34
C THR A 319 -2.10 11.74 -22.75
N PRO A 320 -3.22 12.17 -23.35
CA PRO A 320 -4.23 11.23 -23.83
C PRO A 320 -3.64 10.25 -24.84
N VAL A 321 -3.94 8.95 -24.70
CA VAL A 321 -3.37 7.89 -25.55
C VAL A 321 -3.75 8.12 -27.02
N LEU A 322 -4.97 8.57 -27.28
CA LEU A 322 -5.52 8.81 -28.63
C LEU A 322 -4.80 9.91 -29.42
N THR A 323 -4.07 10.80 -28.74
CA THR A 323 -3.32 11.90 -29.37
C THR A 323 -1.82 11.76 -29.21
N THR A 324 -1.37 10.64 -28.64
CA THR A 324 0.04 10.38 -28.34
C THR A 324 0.63 9.49 -29.43
N SER A 325 1.91 9.69 -29.78
CA SER A 325 2.58 8.86 -30.78
C SER A 325 2.78 7.41 -30.29
N ASN A 326 2.80 6.46 -31.22
CA ASN A 326 3.12 5.06 -30.93
C ASN A 326 4.46 4.91 -30.20
N SER A 327 5.45 5.76 -30.52
CA SER A 327 6.74 5.75 -29.82
C SER A 327 6.61 6.07 -28.34
N ASN A 328 5.78 7.04 -27.96
CA ASN A 328 5.58 7.39 -26.54
C ASN A 328 4.77 6.32 -25.80
N ILE A 329 3.73 5.77 -26.46
CA ILE A 329 2.96 4.64 -25.95
C ILE A 329 3.90 3.47 -25.63
N ALA A 330 4.78 3.13 -26.58
CA ALA A 330 5.68 2.00 -26.43
C ALA A 330 6.81 2.25 -25.43
N TRP A 331 7.32 3.48 -25.40
CA TRP A 331 8.38 3.86 -24.48
C TRP A 331 7.95 3.73 -23.01
N ASP A 332 6.66 3.91 -22.69
CA ASP A 332 6.16 3.70 -21.33
C ASP A 332 6.45 2.27 -20.83
N TYR A 333 6.30 1.26 -21.69
CA TYR A 333 6.60 -0.14 -21.33
C TYR A 333 8.10 -0.40 -21.25
N LEU A 334 8.88 0.12 -22.20
CA LEU A 334 10.32 -0.13 -22.26
C LEU A 334 11.08 0.56 -21.12
N LYS A 335 10.75 1.83 -20.83
CA LYS A 335 11.46 2.68 -19.86
C LYS A 335 11.47 2.08 -18.45
N ILE A 336 10.38 1.44 -18.01
CA ILE A 336 10.35 0.80 -16.69
C ILE A 336 11.25 -0.44 -16.62
N LEU A 337 11.39 -1.19 -17.71
CA LEU A 337 12.18 -2.42 -17.73
C LEU A 337 13.67 -2.20 -17.54
N HIS A 338 14.20 -1.05 -17.96
CA HIS A 338 15.59 -0.66 -17.63
C HIS A 338 15.85 -0.66 -16.12
N GLY A 339 14.81 -0.41 -15.31
CA GLY A 339 14.83 -0.47 -13.84
C GLY A 339 15.10 -1.84 -13.24
N PHE A 340 14.99 -2.92 -14.02
CA PHE A 340 15.20 -4.30 -13.57
C PHE A 340 16.49 -4.92 -14.13
N VAL A 341 17.25 -4.18 -14.93
CA VAL A 341 18.42 -4.69 -15.64
C VAL A 341 19.69 -4.03 -15.10
N GLY A 342 20.78 -4.79 -15.01
CA GLY A 342 22.09 -4.26 -14.63
C GLY A 342 22.72 -3.44 -15.75
N ARG A 343 23.59 -2.48 -15.40
CA ARG A 343 24.24 -1.60 -16.39
C ARG A 343 24.93 -2.34 -17.55
N LYS A 344 25.51 -3.51 -17.28
CA LYS A 344 26.17 -4.35 -18.30
C LYS A 344 25.25 -4.71 -19.48
N TYR A 345 23.94 -4.77 -19.24
CA TYR A 345 22.94 -5.13 -20.25
C TYR A 345 22.03 -3.93 -20.59
N GLY A 346 22.52 -2.70 -20.42
CA GLY A 346 21.78 -1.48 -20.79
C GLY A 346 20.72 -1.03 -19.78
N GLY A 347 20.67 -1.64 -18.59
CA GLY A 347 19.83 -1.17 -17.49
C GLY A 347 20.50 -0.12 -16.60
N ILE A 348 19.91 0.12 -15.43
CA ILE A 348 20.36 1.18 -14.51
C ILE A 348 20.85 0.65 -13.16
N ILE A 349 20.73 -0.65 -12.89
CA ILE A 349 21.18 -1.24 -11.63
C ILE A 349 22.72 -1.27 -11.63
N ASN A 350 23.31 -0.56 -10.65
CA ASN A 350 24.75 -0.47 -10.48
C ASN A 350 25.30 -1.62 -9.64
N ASP A 351 24.50 -2.11 -8.70
CA ASP A 351 24.94 -3.13 -7.76
C ASP A 351 25.11 -4.49 -8.45
N PRO A 352 26.03 -5.35 -7.97
CA PRO A 352 26.22 -6.69 -8.52
C PRO A 352 24.92 -7.49 -8.52
N MET A 353 24.59 -8.03 -9.69
CA MET A 353 23.44 -8.91 -9.90
C MET A 353 23.90 -10.32 -10.23
N ASP A 354 23.14 -11.31 -9.79
CA ASP A 354 23.24 -12.68 -10.30
C ASP A 354 23.16 -12.66 -11.83
N GLN A 355 24.10 -13.35 -12.47
CA GLN A 355 24.27 -13.28 -13.91
C GLN A 355 23.06 -13.86 -14.67
N ASN A 356 22.45 -14.93 -14.14
CA ASN A 356 21.30 -15.56 -14.77
C ASN A 356 20.05 -14.68 -14.62
N VAL A 357 19.84 -14.10 -13.43
CA VAL A 357 18.74 -13.15 -13.22
C VAL A 357 18.88 -11.93 -14.14
N ASN A 358 20.09 -11.35 -14.24
CA ASN A 358 20.32 -10.19 -15.09
C ASN A 358 20.10 -10.50 -16.58
N LYS A 359 20.59 -11.66 -17.06
CA LYS A 359 20.33 -12.14 -18.44
C LYS A 359 18.84 -12.30 -18.72
N ASN A 360 18.09 -12.89 -17.79
CA ASN A 360 16.64 -13.06 -17.93
C ASN A 360 15.91 -11.71 -18.04
N MET A 361 16.27 -10.74 -17.19
CA MET A 361 15.67 -9.41 -17.24
C MET A 361 16.06 -8.67 -18.53
N ALA A 362 17.29 -8.83 -19.00
CA ALA A 362 17.74 -8.30 -20.27
C ALA A 362 17.01 -8.93 -21.47
N GLU A 363 16.68 -10.23 -21.40
CA GLU A 363 15.88 -10.89 -22.42
C GLU A 363 14.44 -10.35 -22.47
N ILE A 364 13.80 -10.15 -21.32
CA ILE A 364 12.48 -9.49 -21.26
C ILE A 364 12.55 -8.08 -21.87
N LEU A 365 13.56 -7.29 -21.50
CA LEU A 365 13.80 -5.95 -22.06
C LEU A 365 13.93 -6.01 -23.59
N SER A 366 14.76 -6.91 -24.11
CA SER A 366 15.00 -7.06 -25.55
C SER A 366 13.73 -7.50 -26.29
N ARG A 367 12.94 -8.42 -25.74
CA ARG A 367 11.67 -8.84 -26.34
C ARG A 367 10.65 -7.69 -26.41
N VAL A 368 10.54 -6.89 -25.35
CA VAL A 368 9.69 -5.68 -25.37
C VAL A 368 10.21 -4.66 -26.38
N GLN A 369 11.53 -4.53 -26.54
CA GLN A 369 12.10 -3.64 -27.54
C GLN A 369 11.75 -4.08 -28.97
N THR A 370 11.75 -5.38 -29.26
CA THR A 370 11.28 -5.92 -30.55
C THR A 370 9.82 -5.56 -30.79
N ILE A 371 8.93 -5.86 -29.84
CA ILE A 371 7.50 -5.54 -29.92
C ILE A 371 7.28 -4.03 -30.13
N MET A 372 8.05 -3.19 -29.41
CA MET A 372 8.00 -1.74 -29.59
C MET A 372 8.35 -1.32 -31.03
N ASN A 373 9.38 -1.91 -31.63
CA ASN A 373 9.78 -1.57 -32.99
C ASN A 373 8.68 -1.94 -33.99
N ASP A 374 8.07 -3.11 -33.83
CA ASP A 374 6.99 -3.60 -34.68
C ASP A 374 5.74 -2.71 -34.52
N PHE A 375 5.42 -2.32 -33.28
CA PHE A 375 4.29 -1.41 -32.97
C PHE A 375 4.49 0.00 -33.55
N ILE A 376 5.72 0.50 -33.54
CA ILE A 376 6.04 1.82 -34.11
C ILE A 376 5.93 1.79 -35.64
N LYS A 377 6.28 0.67 -36.29
CA LYS A 377 6.13 0.48 -37.73
C LYS A 377 4.68 0.28 -38.16
N GLY A 378 3.80 -0.08 -37.23
CA GLY A 378 2.41 -0.45 -37.51
C GLY A 378 2.24 -1.91 -37.90
N ASP A 379 3.22 -2.77 -37.60
CA ASP A 379 3.14 -4.21 -37.86
C ASP A 379 2.30 -4.94 -36.81
N VAL A 380 2.07 -4.31 -35.65
CA VAL A 380 1.19 -4.80 -34.58
C VAL A 380 0.30 -3.68 -34.04
N ASP A 381 -0.95 -4.00 -33.73
CA ASP A 381 -1.98 -3.02 -33.33
C ASP A 381 -2.05 -2.80 -31.82
N ASP A 382 -1.70 -3.80 -31.01
CA ASP A 382 -1.77 -3.73 -29.55
C ASP A 382 -0.50 -4.24 -28.88
N MET A 383 0.29 -3.29 -28.38
CA MET A 383 1.53 -3.61 -27.71
C MET A 383 1.38 -4.52 -26.49
N PHE A 384 0.31 -4.38 -25.71
CA PHE A 384 0.16 -5.18 -24.50
C PHE A 384 -0.32 -6.59 -24.80
N ASP A 385 -1.15 -6.77 -25.82
CA ASP A 385 -1.53 -8.10 -26.30
C ASP A 385 -0.30 -8.87 -26.78
N GLU A 386 0.58 -8.22 -27.55
CA GLU A 386 1.86 -8.80 -27.97
C GLU A 386 2.77 -9.15 -26.77
N ILE A 387 2.79 -8.31 -25.73
CA ILE A 387 3.52 -8.61 -24.48
C ILE A 387 2.96 -9.87 -23.80
N ILE A 388 1.64 -10.05 -23.78
CA ILE A 388 1.02 -11.25 -23.19
C ILE A 388 1.45 -12.49 -23.97
N HIS A 389 1.32 -12.47 -25.30
CA HIS A 389 1.54 -13.65 -26.14
C HIS A 389 3.04 -13.99 -26.31
N ASN A 390 3.90 -12.99 -26.50
CA ASN A 390 5.31 -13.21 -26.84
C ASN A 390 6.27 -13.10 -25.64
N ILE A 391 5.75 -12.71 -24.47
CA ILE A 391 6.54 -12.65 -23.24
C ILE A 391 5.86 -13.43 -22.12
N PHE A 392 4.65 -13.06 -21.70
CA PHE A 392 4.08 -13.68 -20.50
C PHE A 392 3.80 -15.18 -20.69
N ALA A 393 3.27 -15.56 -21.86
CA ALA A 393 2.91 -16.95 -22.15
C ALA A 393 4.12 -17.86 -22.41
N VAL A 394 5.25 -17.31 -22.86
CA VAL A 394 6.41 -18.08 -23.31
C VAL A 394 7.60 -17.99 -22.35
N PHE A 395 7.85 -16.83 -21.77
CA PHE A 395 9.04 -16.59 -20.96
C PHE A 395 8.94 -17.34 -19.63
N ARG A 396 9.85 -18.30 -19.43
CA ARG A 396 9.93 -19.11 -18.21
C ARG A 396 8.58 -19.75 -17.84
N ASN A 397 7.80 -20.20 -18.83
CA ASN A 397 6.44 -20.74 -18.65
C ASN A 397 6.35 -21.88 -17.61
N GLY A 398 7.40 -22.70 -17.46
CA GLY A 398 7.49 -23.77 -16.47
C GLY A 398 7.49 -23.30 -15.01
N THR A 399 7.77 -22.01 -14.75
CA THR A 399 7.76 -21.42 -13.39
C THR A 399 6.35 -21.24 -12.83
N GLY A 400 5.34 -21.23 -13.71
CA GLY A 400 3.95 -20.97 -13.35
C GLY A 400 3.68 -19.56 -12.85
N ILE A 401 4.51 -18.56 -13.16
CA ILE A 401 4.24 -17.14 -12.88
C ILE A 401 2.98 -16.69 -13.61
N PHE A 402 2.88 -17.01 -14.90
CA PHE A 402 1.75 -16.69 -15.76
C PHE A 402 0.99 -17.96 -16.12
N ARG A 403 -0.35 -17.88 -16.14
CA ARG A 403 -1.25 -18.96 -16.58
C ARG A 403 -2.51 -18.38 -17.21
N THR A 404 -3.07 -19.07 -18.19
CA THR A 404 -4.39 -18.79 -18.76
C THR A 404 -5.49 -19.67 -18.15
N LYS A 405 -5.12 -20.89 -17.70
CA LYS A 405 -6.03 -21.78 -16.97
C LYS A 405 -6.23 -21.30 -15.53
N LYS A 406 -7.49 -21.30 -15.08
CA LYS A 406 -7.86 -20.88 -13.72
C LYS A 406 -7.17 -21.75 -12.66
N PRO A 407 -6.39 -21.16 -11.74
CA PRO A 407 -5.76 -21.90 -10.65
C PRO A 407 -6.77 -22.17 -9.52
N ALA A 408 -6.47 -23.18 -8.69
CA ALA A 408 -7.32 -23.54 -7.56
C ALA A 408 -7.52 -22.38 -6.57
N LYS A 409 -6.50 -21.53 -6.39
CA LYS A 409 -6.52 -20.41 -5.45
C LYS A 409 -6.36 -19.07 -6.17
N VAL A 410 -7.48 -18.39 -6.33
CA VAL A 410 -7.55 -17.00 -6.81
C VAL A 410 -7.73 -16.05 -5.63
N LEU A 411 -6.91 -15.00 -5.55
CA LEU A 411 -6.82 -14.11 -4.38
C LEU A 411 -7.84 -12.97 -4.42
N ASN A 412 -8.09 -12.39 -5.59
CA ASN A 412 -9.06 -11.32 -5.77
C ASN A 412 -10.44 -11.87 -6.14
N LYS A 413 -11.48 -11.35 -5.48
CA LYS A 413 -12.88 -11.73 -5.75
C LYS A 413 -13.42 -11.12 -7.04
N ILE A 414 -12.98 -9.89 -7.34
CA ILE A 414 -13.31 -9.17 -8.57
C ILE A 414 -12.07 -9.22 -9.45
N PRO A 415 -12.17 -9.72 -10.70
CA PRO A 415 -11.04 -9.73 -11.63
C PRO A 415 -10.54 -8.31 -11.89
N TYR A 416 -9.23 -8.14 -11.95
CA TYR A 416 -8.65 -6.85 -12.32
C TYR A 416 -8.85 -6.61 -13.81
N LYS A 417 -9.30 -5.41 -14.20
CA LYS A 417 -9.67 -5.07 -15.57
C LYS A 417 -8.62 -4.18 -16.20
N ILE A 418 -8.13 -4.59 -17.37
CA ILE A 418 -7.12 -3.84 -18.14
C ILE A 418 -7.76 -3.16 -19.35
N SER A 419 -8.84 -3.73 -19.90
CA SER A 419 -9.42 -3.35 -21.19
C SER A 419 -9.96 -1.93 -21.27
N MET A 420 -10.01 -1.44 -22.52
CA MET A 420 -10.59 -0.16 -22.91
C MET A 420 -12.00 0.06 -22.34
N VAL A 421 -12.30 1.32 -22.08
CA VAL A 421 -13.64 1.81 -21.69
C VAL A 421 -14.26 2.58 -22.84
N GLU A 422 -15.59 2.65 -22.86
CA GLU A 422 -16.33 3.47 -23.82
C GLU A 422 -15.98 4.96 -23.72
N GLN A 423 -15.69 5.44 -22.51
CA GLN A 423 -15.39 6.85 -22.27
C GLN A 423 -14.24 7.01 -21.27
N TYR A 424 -13.20 7.70 -21.71
CA TYR A 424 -12.07 8.09 -20.87
C TYR A 424 -12.36 9.38 -20.08
N PRO A 425 -11.73 9.58 -18.90
CA PRO A 425 -11.76 10.86 -18.22
C PRO A 425 -11.19 11.96 -19.13
N LYS A 426 -11.85 13.11 -19.18
CA LYS A 426 -11.39 14.29 -19.94
C LYS A 426 -10.56 15.21 -19.03
N ILE A 427 -9.33 14.82 -18.74
CA ILE A 427 -8.39 15.58 -17.90
C ILE A 427 -7.33 16.26 -18.79
N LYS A 428 -7.24 17.60 -18.71
CA LYS A 428 -6.27 18.39 -19.47
C LYS A 428 -5.05 18.69 -18.60
N PHE A 429 -3.88 18.18 -19.00
CA PHE A 429 -2.60 18.41 -18.32
C PHE A 429 -1.87 19.67 -18.78
N LYS A 430 -2.19 20.15 -20.00
CA LYS A 430 -1.69 21.39 -20.60
C LYS A 430 -2.83 22.12 -21.29
#